data_AF-A0A9Y4JVD0-F1
#
_entry.id   AF-A0A9Y4JVD0-F1
#
_cell.length_a   1.000
_cell.length_b   1.000
_cell.length_c   1.000
_cell.angle_alpha   90.00
_cell.angle_beta   90.00
_cell.angle_gamma   90.00
#
_symmetry.space_group_name_H-M   'P 1'
#
loop_
_entity.id
_entity.type
_entity.pdbx_description
1 polymer ?
#
loop_
_entity_poly.entity_id
_entity_poly.type
_entity_poly.pdbx_seq_one_letter_code
_entity_poly.pdbx_strand_id
1 'polypeptide(L)'
;MGDKEQQIQPKRVFANDVDGYSSKHIAKSPTRDELPQRLLECDVDVYNISESATQQQVEEATGDLTDANTDDPGIMKKITEMVGVPKNYDLSPEEQEEEDRKKEEERKQKLTLEAAERKRRTEASLAEMAVQYEEWQKNLSKVKHQEHKLLEAQSLPLRNYLMKYVMPSLTEAMVECSKIKPEDPADFLAEHLLRSSQQE
;
A
#
# COMPACT_ATOMS: atom_id res chain seq x y z
N MET A 1 52.25 -1.27 60.38
CA MET A 1 50.80 -1.11 60.25
C MET A 1 50.61 0.05 59.30
N GLY A 2 50.16 -0.24 58.08
CA GLY A 2 50.13 0.72 56.99
C GLY A 2 48.79 1.43 56.96
N ASP A 3 48.81 2.73 57.19
CA ASP A 3 47.66 3.61 57.01
C ASP A 3 47.45 3.80 55.51
N LYS A 4 46.32 3.31 55.00
CA LYS A 4 45.90 3.52 53.62
C LYS A 4 45.37 4.95 53.51
N GLU A 5 46.20 5.87 53.05
CA GLU A 5 45.75 7.15 52.52
C GLU A 5 44.72 6.86 51.42
N GLN A 6 43.45 7.18 51.69
CA GLN A 6 42.45 7.28 50.65
C GLN A 6 42.79 8.52 49.84
N GLN A 7 43.58 8.29 48.79
CA GLN A 7 43.89 9.27 47.76
C GLN A 7 42.55 9.67 47.12
N ILE A 8 42.02 10.84 47.52
CA ILE A 8 40.81 11.41 46.94
C ILE A 8 41.15 11.72 45.49
N GLN A 9 40.75 10.84 44.58
CA GLN A 9 40.99 11.08 43.17
C GLN A 9 40.03 12.17 42.68
N PRO A 10 40.55 13.17 41.93
CA PRO A 10 39.74 14.27 41.41
C PRO A 10 38.65 13.72 40.49
N LYS A 11 37.40 14.12 40.73
CA LYS A 11 36.24 13.65 39.97
C LYS A 11 35.96 14.60 38.81
N ARG A 12 36.43 14.22 37.63
CA ARG A 12 36.17 14.96 36.38
C ARG A 12 34.70 14.83 35.98
N VAL A 13 34.00 15.97 35.85
CA VAL A 13 32.60 16.03 35.40
C VAL A 13 32.54 16.89 34.15
N PHE A 14 31.97 16.33 33.07
CA PHE A 14 31.79 17.01 31.79
C PHE A 14 30.46 17.78 31.79
N ALA A 15 30.50 19.08 31.54
CA ALA A 15 29.32 19.89 31.31
C ALA A 15 29.44 20.56 29.95
N ASN A 16 28.57 20.18 29.02
CA ASN A 16 28.40 20.87 27.75
C ASN A 16 27.43 22.04 27.97
N ASP A 17 27.75 23.18 27.35
CA ASP A 17 26.92 24.41 27.30
C ASP A 17 27.01 25.35 28.53
N VAL A 18 27.95 26.29 28.50
CA VAL A 18 28.05 27.39 29.47
C VAL A 18 27.42 28.64 28.86
N ASP A 19 26.09 28.66 28.73
CA ASP A 19 25.37 29.90 28.48
C ASP A 19 24.24 30.09 29.50
N GLY A 20 24.49 30.98 30.46
CA GLY A 20 23.42 31.62 31.25
C GLY A 20 23.59 31.66 32.77
N TYR A 21 24.41 30.80 33.39
CA TYR A 21 24.39 30.67 34.86
C TYR A 21 25.74 30.61 35.56
N SER A 22 26.63 31.57 35.29
CA SER A 22 27.55 32.07 36.33
C SER A 22 28.20 33.33 35.78
N SER A 23 27.68 34.51 36.07
CA SER A 23 28.43 35.77 35.84
C SER A 23 28.72 36.49 37.16
N LYS A 24 28.70 35.74 38.27
CA LYS A 24 28.94 36.26 39.62
C LYS A 24 30.15 35.62 40.31
N HIS A 25 30.63 34.49 39.76
CA HIS A 25 31.80 33.75 40.27
C HIS A 25 32.76 33.30 39.15
N ILE A 26 32.68 33.89 37.94
CA ILE A 26 33.74 33.70 36.93
C ILE A 26 34.99 34.35 37.49
N ALA A 27 35.95 33.52 37.90
CA ALA A 27 37.29 34.00 38.22
C ALA A 27 37.80 34.82 37.03
N LYS A 28 38.37 36.00 37.29
CA LYS A 28 39.16 36.73 36.28
C LYS A 28 40.07 35.71 35.58
N SER A 29 40.01 35.66 34.24
CA SER A 29 40.74 34.69 33.42
C SER A 29 42.21 34.64 33.87
N PRO A 30 42.70 33.50 34.40
CA PRO A 30 44.08 33.37 34.82
C PRO A 30 45.01 33.44 33.60
N THR A 31 46.23 33.90 33.82
CA THR A 31 47.26 33.96 32.79
C THR A 31 47.73 32.52 32.46
N ARG A 32 48.25 32.27 31.24
CA ARG A 32 48.67 30.93 30.77
C ARG A 32 49.55 30.17 31.77
N ASP A 33 50.36 30.89 32.53
CA ASP A 33 51.33 30.34 33.49
C ASP A 33 50.72 30.05 34.88
N GLU A 34 49.52 30.57 35.18
CA GLU A 34 48.81 30.41 36.46
C GLU A 34 47.73 29.32 36.40
N LEU A 35 47.32 28.92 35.18
CA LEU A 35 46.37 27.84 34.91
C LEU A 35 46.73 26.50 35.56
N PRO A 36 47.96 25.97 35.45
CA PRO A 36 48.26 24.63 35.95
C PRO A 36 48.18 24.52 37.48
N GLN A 37 48.59 25.56 38.23
CA GLN A 37 48.48 25.54 39.70
C GLN A 37 47.04 25.59 40.17
N ARG A 38 46.17 26.35 39.48
CA ARG A 38 44.75 26.40 39.81
C ARG A 38 43.99 25.15 39.41
N LEU A 39 44.44 24.46 38.36
CA LEU A 39 43.87 23.17 37.94
C LEU A 39 44.08 22.08 38.99
N LEU A 40 45.23 22.08 39.67
CA LEU A 40 45.48 21.15 40.79
C LEU A 40 44.64 21.45 42.04
N GLU A 41 44.11 22.65 42.20
CA GLU A 41 43.20 23.02 43.30
C GLU A 41 41.72 22.74 42.98
N CYS A 42 41.38 22.44 41.72
CA CYS A 42 40.01 22.20 41.29
C CYS A 42 39.66 20.71 41.35
N ASP A 43 38.55 20.38 42.02
CA ASP A 43 38.00 19.02 42.02
C ASP A 43 37.31 18.65 40.69
N VAL A 44 37.04 19.65 39.83
CA VAL A 44 36.30 19.51 38.57
C VAL A 44 36.93 20.37 37.47
N ASP A 45 37.34 19.72 36.38
CA ASP A 45 37.78 20.38 35.15
C ASP A 45 36.72 20.23 34.05
N VAL A 46 36.28 21.35 33.45
CA VAL A 46 35.31 21.37 32.35
C VAL A 46 36.04 21.74 31.06
N TYR A 47 36.07 20.81 30.10
CA TYR A 47 36.64 21.02 28.77
C TYR A 47 35.55 21.14 27.71
N ASN A 48 35.65 22.16 26.85
CA ASN A 48 34.78 22.37 25.72
C ASN A 48 35.37 21.65 24.49
N ILE A 49 34.67 20.64 23.97
CA ILE A 49 34.98 20.00 22.69
C ILE A 49 34.01 20.55 21.64
N SER A 50 34.51 21.42 20.77
CA SER A 50 33.75 21.89 19.61
C SER A 50 33.50 20.75 18.63
N GLU A 51 32.38 20.80 17.91
CA GLU A 51 31.96 19.83 16.86
C GLU A 51 33.00 19.55 15.75
N SER A 52 34.12 20.27 15.69
CA SER A 52 35.23 19.97 14.77
C SER A 52 36.25 18.96 15.32
N ALA A 53 36.02 18.32 16.47
CA ALA A 53 36.92 17.30 17.02
C ALA A 53 36.88 16.03 16.16
N THR A 54 38.04 15.64 15.61
CA THR A 54 38.16 14.42 14.80
C THR A 54 37.98 13.17 15.65
N GLN A 55 37.47 12.09 15.04
CA GLN A 55 37.20 10.78 15.68
C GLN A 55 38.36 10.28 16.57
N GLN A 56 39.60 10.58 16.18
CA GLN A 56 40.82 10.22 16.90
C GLN A 56 40.98 10.97 18.25
N GLN A 57 40.55 12.23 18.33
CA GLN A 57 40.55 13.01 19.58
C GLN A 57 39.42 12.56 20.52
N VAL A 58 38.30 12.10 19.95
CA VAL A 58 37.19 11.53 20.70
C VAL A 58 37.57 10.16 21.26
N GLU A 59 38.25 9.31 20.50
CA GLU A 59 38.76 8.01 20.98
C GLU A 59 39.86 8.15 22.04
N GLU A 60 40.80 9.10 21.90
CA GLU A 60 41.85 9.32 22.92
C GLU A 60 41.26 9.82 24.24
N ALA A 61 40.25 10.70 24.19
CA ALA A 61 39.52 11.16 25.38
C ALA A 61 38.57 10.10 25.96
N THR A 62 38.07 9.18 25.13
CA THR A 62 37.21 8.06 25.55
C THR A 62 38.01 6.86 26.06
N GLY A 63 39.27 6.71 25.63
CA GLY A 63 40.18 5.64 26.05
C GLY A 63 40.54 5.68 27.54
N ASP A 64 40.41 6.84 28.18
CA ASP A 64 40.59 7.01 29.63
C ASP A 64 39.33 6.66 30.46
N LEU A 65 38.18 6.39 29.80
CA LEU A 65 36.90 6.14 30.48
C LEU A 65 36.50 4.66 30.56
N THR A 66 37.20 3.73 29.90
CA THR A 66 36.78 2.32 29.91
C THR A 66 37.07 1.58 31.22
N ASP A 67 37.74 2.20 32.20
CA ASP A 67 38.02 1.57 33.50
C ASP A 67 37.08 2.00 34.63
N ALA A 68 36.12 2.90 34.38
CA ALA A 68 35.12 3.28 35.39
C ALA A 68 33.70 3.14 34.84
N ASN A 69 33.10 1.98 35.09
CA ASN A 69 31.66 1.73 35.00
C ASN A 69 30.87 2.93 35.54
N THR A 70 30.35 3.78 34.65
CA THR A 70 29.53 4.94 35.00
C THR A 70 28.16 4.86 34.31
N ASP A 71 27.58 3.67 34.30
CA ASP A 71 26.18 3.43 33.93
C ASP A 71 25.28 3.41 35.19
N ASP A 72 25.56 4.26 36.19
CA ASP A 72 24.66 4.40 37.34
C ASP A 72 23.48 5.31 36.97
N PRO A 73 22.24 4.79 36.94
CA PRO A 73 21.06 5.58 36.56
C PRO A 73 20.77 6.71 37.55
N GLY A 74 21.32 6.67 38.77
CA GLY A 74 21.22 7.74 39.75
C GLY A 74 22.04 8.97 39.36
N ILE A 75 23.23 8.77 38.79
CA ILE A 75 24.08 9.85 38.28
C ILE A 75 23.43 10.53 37.08
N MET A 76 22.95 9.75 36.10
CA MET A 76 22.28 10.28 34.90
C MET A 76 20.99 11.04 35.23
N LYS A 77 20.22 10.57 36.22
CA LYS A 77 19.03 11.27 36.70
C LYS A 77 19.38 12.61 37.35
N LYS A 78 20.45 12.65 38.14
CA LYS A 78 20.91 13.88 38.81
C LYS A 78 21.49 14.90 37.83
N ILE A 79 22.15 14.41 36.78
CA ILE A 79 22.61 15.23 35.65
C ILE A 79 21.41 15.78 34.87
N THR A 80 20.40 14.96 34.58
CA THR A 80 19.17 15.41 33.90
C THR A 80 18.36 16.41 34.74
N GLU A 81 18.36 16.27 36.07
CA GLU A 81 17.72 17.22 36.99
C GLU A 81 18.47 18.57 37.08
N MET A 82 19.80 18.57 36.91
CA MET A 82 20.62 19.80 36.96
C MET A 82 20.80 20.50 35.61
N VAL A 83 20.99 19.74 34.52
CA VAL A 83 21.36 20.23 33.18
C VAL A 83 20.18 20.17 32.20
N GLY A 84 19.12 19.41 32.54
CA GLY A 84 17.97 19.17 31.67
C GLY A 84 18.09 17.88 30.85
N VAL A 85 17.00 17.51 30.17
CA VAL A 85 17.00 16.35 29.24
C VAL A 85 17.98 16.66 28.11
N PRO A 86 18.91 15.74 27.77
CA PRO A 86 19.83 15.92 26.65
C PRO A 86 19.05 16.30 25.39
N LYS A 87 19.24 17.53 24.93
CA LYS A 87 18.75 17.96 23.63
C LYS A 87 19.84 17.62 22.63
N ASN A 88 19.57 16.66 21.76
CA ASN A 88 20.37 16.52 20.56
C ASN A 88 20.21 17.81 19.76
N TYR A 89 21.29 18.43 19.27
CA TYR A 89 21.18 19.59 18.40
C TYR A 89 20.25 19.22 17.23
N ASP A 90 19.22 20.02 17.00
CA ASP A 90 18.34 19.84 15.84
C ASP A 90 19.18 20.00 14.57
N LEU A 91 18.85 19.25 13.51
CA LEU A 91 19.51 19.35 12.21
C LEU A 91 19.52 20.81 11.72
N SER A 92 20.55 21.19 10.95
CA SER A 92 20.57 22.50 10.31
C SER A 92 19.31 22.66 9.44
N PRO A 93 18.69 23.86 9.38
CA PRO A 93 17.49 24.09 8.57
C PRO A 93 17.61 23.60 7.11
N GLU A 94 18.81 23.68 6.54
CA GLU A 94 19.11 23.21 5.17
C GLU A 94 19.10 21.68 5.05
N GLU A 95 19.60 20.96 6.06
CA GLU A 95 19.62 19.48 6.09
C GLU A 95 18.22 18.90 6.32
N GLN A 96 17.41 19.59 7.14
CA GLN A 96 16.01 19.21 7.39
C GLN A 96 15.16 19.30 6.10
N GLU A 97 15.32 20.35 5.32
CA GLU A 97 14.60 20.52 4.05
C GLU A 97 14.98 19.47 3.01
N GLU A 98 16.26 19.06 2.96
CA GLU A 98 16.71 18.00 2.07
C GLU A 98 16.16 16.61 2.47
N GLU A 99 16.17 16.29 3.77
CA GLU A 99 15.52 15.07 4.25
C GLU A 99 14.03 15.04 3.94
N ASP A 100 13.34 16.17 4.11
CA ASP A 100 11.91 16.26 3.85
C ASP A 100 11.61 16.15 2.34
N ARG A 101 12.44 16.74 1.48
CA ARG A 101 12.38 16.56 0.02
C ARG A 101 12.54 15.08 -0.36
N LYS A 102 13.55 14.41 0.20
CA LYS A 102 13.80 12.98 -0.04
C LYS A 102 12.64 12.11 0.46
N LYS A 103 12.13 12.37 1.66
CA LYS A 103 10.95 11.68 2.22
C LYS A 103 9.71 11.92 1.35
N GLU A 104 9.51 13.13 0.83
CA GLU A 104 8.38 13.44 -0.05
C GLU A 104 8.49 12.71 -1.38
N GLU A 105 9.67 12.67 -1.99
CA GLU A 105 9.95 11.91 -3.20
C GLU A 105 9.73 10.40 -2.99
N GLU A 106 10.25 9.83 -1.89
CA GLU A 106 10.02 8.44 -1.51
C GLU A 106 8.54 8.13 -1.30
N ARG A 107 7.79 9.03 -0.66
CA ARG A 107 6.33 8.91 -0.49
C ARG A 107 5.61 8.94 -1.83
N LYS A 108 5.96 9.88 -2.73
CA LYS A 108 5.39 9.97 -4.08
C LYS A 108 5.70 8.70 -4.87
N GLN A 109 6.94 8.23 -4.84
CA GLN A 109 7.34 6.98 -5.50
C GLN A 109 6.53 5.79 -4.96
N LYS A 110 6.42 5.66 -3.63
CA LYS A 110 5.62 4.60 -3.00
C LYS A 110 4.16 4.64 -3.43
N LEU A 111 3.54 5.83 -3.47
CA LEU A 111 2.16 6.00 -3.93
C LEU A 111 1.99 5.61 -5.40
N THR A 112 2.94 5.97 -6.27
CA THR A 112 2.88 5.59 -7.70
C THR A 112 3.01 4.08 -7.88
N LEU A 113 3.90 3.43 -7.13
CA LEU A 113 4.08 1.98 -7.14
C LEU A 113 2.81 1.28 -6.63
N GLU A 114 2.23 1.73 -5.51
CA GLU A 114 1.00 1.17 -4.97
C GLU A 114 -0.19 1.37 -5.92
N ALA A 115 -0.32 2.55 -6.55
CA ALA A 115 -1.37 2.82 -7.52
C ALA A 115 -1.22 1.95 -8.78
N ALA A 116 0.01 1.76 -9.28
CA ALA A 116 0.29 0.88 -10.40
C ALA A 116 -0.03 -0.59 -10.05
N GLU A 117 0.33 -1.04 -8.85
CA GLU A 117 0.01 -2.39 -8.39
C GLU A 117 -1.50 -2.59 -8.24
N ARG A 118 -2.20 -1.62 -7.63
CA ARG A 118 -3.66 -1.64 -7.48
C ARG A 118 -4.35 -1.69 -8.84
N LYS A 119 -3.91 -0.87 -9.79
CA LYS A 119 -4.41 -0.88 -11.16
C LYS A 119 -4.21 -2.25 -11.82
N ARG A 120 -3.01 -2.83 -11.71
CA ARG A 120 -2.71 -4.18 -12.24
C ARG A 120 -3.62 -5.24 -11.62
N ARG A 121 -3.87 -5.18 -10.31
CA ARG A 121 -4.80 -6.11 -9.62
C ARG A 121 -6.23 -5.95 -10.13
N THR A 122 -6.71 -4.72 -10.30
CA THR A 122 -8.06 -4.47 -10.84
C THR A 122 -8.19 -4.93 -12.28
N GLU A 123 -7.19 -4.67 -13.12
CA GLU A 123 -7.18 -5.10 -14.52
C GLU A 123 -7.11 -6.63 -14.63
N ALA A 124 -6.30 -7.29 -13.80
CA ALA A 124 -6.24 -8.74 -13.75
C ALA A 124 -7.59 -9.36 -13.33
N SER A 125 -8.25 -8.80 -12.31
CA SER A 125 -9.58 -9.25 -11.87
C SER A 125 -10.64 -9.03 -12.96
N LEU A 126 -10.62 -7.88 -13.63
CA LEU A 126 -11.52 -7.59 -14.75
C LEU A 126 -11.28 -8.55 -15.93
N ALA A 127 -10.02 -8.83 -16.25
CA ALA A 127 -9.66 -9.78 -17.30
C ALA A 127 -10.10 -11.21 -16.97
N GLU A 128 -9.91 -11.65 -15.73
CA GLU A 128 -10.40 -12.95 -15.25
C GLU A 128 -11.93 -13.05 -15.39
N MET A 129 -12.65 -12.02 -14.93
CA MET A 129 -14.11 -11.97 -15.09
C MET A 129 -14.52 -11.97 -16.57
N ALA A 130 -13.79 -11.27 -17.44
CA ALA A 130 -14.06 -11.26 -18.88
C ALA A 130 -13.90 -12.64 -19.51
N VAL A 131 -12.85 -13.38 -19.17
CA VAL A 131 -12.64 -14.77 -19.63
C VAL A 131 -13.78 -15.67 -19.18
N GLN A 132 -14.16 -15.61 -17.90
CA GLN A 132 -15.29 -16.39 -17.36
C GLN A 132 -16.60 -16.03 -18.06
N TYR A 133 -16.81 -14.74 -18.34
CA TYR A 133 -18.00 -14.27 -19.05
C TYR A 133 -18.05 -14.79 -20.49
N GLU A 134 -16.94 -14.77 -21.23
CA GLU A 134 -16.88 -15.33 -22.58
C GLU A 134 -17.15 -16.84 -22.61
N GLU A 135 -16.59 -17.59 -21.65
CA GLU A 135 -16.87 -19.02 -21.51
C GLU A 135 -18.34 -19.28 -21.21
N TRP A 136 -18.92 -18.51 -20.29
CA TRP A 136 -20.35 -18.56 -19.99
C TRP A 136 -21.20 -18.25 -21.22
N GLN A 137 -20.86 -17.21 -22.01
CA GLN A 137 -21.55 -16.86 -23.25
C GLN A 137 -21.49 -17.99 -24.30
N LYS A 138 -20.33 -18.64 -24.45
CA LYS A 138 -20.17 -19.80 -25.34
C LYS A 138 -21.06 -20.95 -24.90
N ASN A 139 -21.10 -21.25 -23.60
CA ASN A 139 -21.95 -22.31 -23.06
C ASN A 139 -23.43 -21.99 -23.20
N LEU A 140 -23.85 -20.74 -22.95
CA LEU A 140 -25.21 -20.29 -23.18
C LEU A 140 -25.64 -20.49 -24.64
N SER A 141 -24.76 -20.15 -25.58
CA SER A 141 -25.03 -20.34 -27.01
C SER A 141 -25.21 -21.81 -27.38
N LYS A 142 -24.42 -22.71 -26.78
CA LYS A 142 -24.58 -24.16 -26.95
C LYS A 142 -25.93 -24.65 -26.41
N VAL A 143 -26.32 -24.22 -25.22
CA VAL A 143 -27.60 -24.60 -24.59
C VAL A 143 -28.78 -24.14 -25.45
N LYS A 144 -28.78 -22.88 -25.91
CA LYS A 144 -29.83 -22.35 -26.81
C LYS A 144 -29.95 -23.15 -28.10
N HIS A 145 -28.82 -23.52 -28.70
CA HIS A 145 -28.81 -24.33 -29.92
C HIS A 145 -29.36 -25.74 -29.68
N GLN A 146 -29.01 -26.35 -28.55
CA GLN A 146 -29.52 -27.67 -28.16
C GLN A 146 -31.03 -27.63 -27.89
N GLU A 147 -31.51 -26.61 -27.18
CA GLU A 147 -32.94 -26.39 -26.94
C GLU A 147 -33.70 -26.20 -28.25
N HIS A 148 -33.19 -25.38 -29.16
CA HIS A 148 -33.80 -25.16 -30.47
C HIS A 148 -33.93 -26.46 -31.26
N LYS A 149 -32.86 -27.26 -31.32
CA LYS A 149 -32.87 -28.57 -31.99
C LYS A 149 -33.86 -29.54 -31.37
N LEU A 150 -33.97 -29.55 -30.03
CA LEU A 150 -34.92 -30.41 -29.34
C LEU A 150 -36.37 -30.02 -29.64
N LEU A 151 -36.67 -28.72 -29.63
CA LEU A 151 -37.99 -28.20 -29.98
C LEU A 151 -38.33 -28.49 -31.44
N GLU A 152 -37.38 -28.30 -32.36
CA GLU A 152 -37.57 -28.66 -33.77
C GLU A 152 -37.89 -30.15 -33.89
N ALA A 153 -37.08 -31.03 -33.28
CA ALA A 153 -37.28 -32.47 -33.29
C ALA A 153 -38.63 -32.88 -32.69
N GLN A 154 -39.07 -32.23 -31.62
CA GLN A 154 -40.38 -32.47 -31.02
C GLN A 154 -41.53 -32.05 -31.95
N SER A 155 -41.33 -31.00 -32.75
CA SER A 155 -42.33 -30.54 -33.73
C SER A 155 -42.34 -31.38 -35.03
N LEU A 156 -41.29 -32.15 -35.31
CA LEU A 156 -41.15 -32.93 -36.55
C LEU A 156 -42.33 -33.90 -36.80
N PRO A 157 -42.81 -34.70 -35.82
CA PRO A 157 -43.91 -35.63 -36.06
C PRO A 157 -45.18 -34.90 -36.50
N LEU A 158 -45.51 -33.78 -35.84
CA LEU A 158 -46.67 -32.96 -36.19
C LEU A 158 -46.49 -32.32 -37.57
N ARG A 159 -45.32 -31.72 -37.83
CA ARG A 159 -45.02 -31.12 -39.13
C ARG A 159 -45.11 -32.15 -40.26
N ASN A 160 -44.59 -33.35 -40.05
CA ASN A 160 -44.65 -34.44 -41.03
C ASN A 160 -46.08 -34.92 -41.26
N TYR A 161 -46.88 -35.02 -40.21
CA TYR A 161 -48.30 -35.34 -40.32
C TYR A 161 -49.02 -34.27 -41.15
N LEU A 162 -48.87 -33.00 -40.80
CA LEU A 162 -49.48 -31.89 -41.54
C LEU A 162 -49.02 -31.90 -43.00
N MET A 163 -47.70 -32.03 -43.25
CA MET A 163 -47.14 -32.05 -44.60
C MET A 163 -47.67 -33.20 -45.45
N LYS A 164 -47.91 -34.37 -44.84
CA LYS A 164 -48.38 -35.56 -45.55
C LYS A 164 -49.88 -35.55 -45.82
N TYR A 165 -50.69 -35.10 -44.86
CA TYR A 165 -52.14 -35.29 -44.91
C TYR A 165 -52.94 -34.00 -45.15
N VAL A 166 -52.47 -32.86 -44.66
CA VAL A 166 -53.25 -31.60 -44.70
C VAL A 166 -52.71 -30.64 -45.75
N MET A 167 -51.39 -30.52 -45.86
CA MET A 167 -50.75 -29.52 -46.72
C MET A 167 -51.04 -29.70 -48.21
N PRO A 168 -51.10 -30.92 -48.81
CA PRO A 168 -51.36 -31.05 -50.24
C PRO A 168 -52.72 -30.47 -50.63
N SER A 169 -53.80 -30.91 -49.97
CA SER A 169 -55.17 -30.46 -50.24
C SER A 169 -55.37 -28.98 -49.89
N LEU A 170 -54.79 -28.52 -48.77
CA LEU A 170 -54.85 -27.10 -48.38
C LEU A 170 -54.13 -26.20 -49.38
N THR A 171 -52.96 -26.63 -49.89
CA THR A 171 -52.19 -25.83 -50.85
C THR A 171 -52.93 -25.72 -52.17
N GLU A 172 -53.54 -26.81 -52.64
CA GLU A 172 -54.39 -26.80 -53.84
C GLU A 172 -55.59 -25.84 -53.67
N ALA A 173 -56.32 -25.98 -52.57
CA ALA A 173 -57.46 -25.12 -52.24
C ALA A 173 -57.05 -23.64 -52.16
N MET A 174 -55.90 -23.33 -51.55
CA MET A 174 -55.36 -21.97 -51.47
C MET A 174 -55.00 -21.39 -52.84
N VAL A 175 -54.45 -22.22 -53.75
CA VAL A 175 -54.16 -21.81 -55.13
C VAL A 175 -55.44 -21.50 -55.88
N GLU A 176 -56.50 -22.30 -55.71
CA GLU A 176 -57.81 -22.04 -56.34
C GLU A 176 -58.51 -20.82 -55.76
N CYS A 177 -58.50 -20.66 -54.43
CA CYS A 177 -59.02 -19.49 -53.75
C CYS A 177 -58.36 -18.21 -54.27
N SER A 178 -57.04 -18.23 -54.51
CA SER A 178 -56.29 -17.10 -55.06
C SER A 178 -56.71 -16.72 -56.49
N LYS A 179 -57.21 -17.67 -57.28
CA LYS A 179 -57.69 -17.44 -58.65
C LYS A 179 -59.11 -16.86 -58.66
N ILE A 180 -59.99 -17.44 -57.84
CA ILE A 180 -61.42 -17.12 -57.83
C ILE A 180 -61.69 -15.85 -57.02
N LYS A 181 -60.87 -15.58 -55.98
CA LYS A 181 -61.03 -14.48 -55.01
C LYS A 181 -62.48 -14.37 -54.53
N PRO A 182 -63.00 -15.42 -53.87
CA PRO A 182 -64.35 -15.42 -53.32
C PRO A 182 -64.50 -14.32 -52.26
N GLU A 183 -65.76 -13.95 -52.00
CA GLU A 183 -66.10 -12.92 -51.02
C GLU A 183 -65.81 -13.37 -49.57
N ASP A 184 -65.96 -14.67 -49.29
CA ASP A 184 -65.44 -15.33 -48.09
C ASP A 184 -64.41 -16.43 -48.44
N PRO A 185 -63.11 -16.16 -48.28
CA PRO A 185 -62.07 -17.15 -48.56
C PRO A 185 -62.00 -18.26 -47.51
N ALA A 186 -62.43 -18.03 -46.26
CA ALA A 186 -62.37 -19.05 -45.23
C ALA A 186 -63.43 -20.13 -45.45
N ASP A 187 -64.66 -19.71 -45.76
CA ASP A 187 -65.77 -20.62 -46.06
C ASP A 187 -65.50 -21.42 -47.35
N PHE A 188 -65.00 -20.76 -48.40
CA PHE A 188 -64.58 -21.42 -49.65
C PHE A 188 -63.52 -22.51 -49.42
N LEU A 189 -62.50 -22.22 -48.61
CA LEU A 189 -61.46 -23.20 -48.28
C LEU A 189 -62.01 -24.37 -47.47
N ALA A 190 -62.92 -24.12 -46.52
CA ALA A 190 -63.56 -25.17 -45.73
C ALA A 190 -64.40 -26.12 -46.60
N GLU A 191 -65.22 -25.58 -47.52
CA GLU A 191 -65.97 -26.38 -48.48
C GLU A 191 -65.06 -27.20 -49.40
N HIS A 192 -63.98 -26.60 -49.89
CA HIS A 192 -63.04 -27.25 -50.79
C HIS A 192 -62.30 -28.41 -50.10
N LEU A 193 -61.81 -28.17 -48.89
CA LEU A 193 -61.17 -29.21 -48.07
C LEU A 193 -62.15 -30.34 -47.73
N LEU A 194 -63.38 -30.02 -47.33
CA LEU A 194 -64.40 -31.01 -47.04
C LEU A 194 -64.74 -31.85 -48.29
N ARG A 195 -64.76 -31.25 -49.48
CA ARG A 195 -64.96 -31.98 -50.73
C ARG A 195 -63.79 -32.90 -51.06
N SER A 196 -62.56 -32.43 -50.88
CA SER A 196 -61.34 -33.21 -51.12
C SER A 196 -61.22 -34.43 -50.21
N SER A 197 -61.63 -34.33 -48.94
CA SER A 197 -61.60 -35.44 -47.99
C SER A 197 -62.66 -36.53 -48.24
N GLN A 198 -63.64 -36.28 -49.11
CA GLN A 198 -64.67 -37.26 -49.51
C GLN A 198 -64.30 -37.97 -50.83
N GLN A 199 -63.21 -37.55 -51.48
CA GLN A 199 -62.72 -38.10 -52.75
C GLN A 199 -61.56 -39.09 -52.58
N GLU A 200 -60.94 -39.13 -51.39
CA GLU A 200 -60.00 -40.18 -50.94
C GLU A 200 -60.74 -41.32 -50.23
#